data_AF-A0A945UJQ0-F1
#
_entry.id   AF-A0A945UJQ0-F1
#
_cell.length_a   1.000
_cell.length_b   1.000
_cell.length_c   1.000
_cell.angle_alpha   90.00
_cell.angle_beta   90.00
_cell.angle_gamma   90.00
#
_symmetry.space_group_name_H-M   'P 1'
#
loop_
_entity.id
_entity.type
_entity.pdbx_description
1 polymer ?
#
loop_
_entity_poly.entity_id
_entity_poly.type
_entity_poly.pdbx_seq_one_letter_code
_entity_poly.pdbx_strand_id
1 'polypeptide(L)'
;MVTDYQGLELTTESVEAADAYSRTVRSYLAFGLDAGVHMKAALGADSEMAMALITRGYFFHLFANPALARKAVDSAQAAEQAIAGRGANQRETWHLSALQAWNRGEMRQCVDIWERILLRYPHDALTIRLTNFMHFYVNGGAAMRQSSARVIGAWDEDRPDYGYILGVYAFSNEEAGDYAAAEAAGKRAVEINAKDIWATHAVAHVMEMQGRQDEGIAWLDRLNPEWAELNNFKFHTWWHLAMYHLEKGRFDTVLALYDGEFWAEPSDDYLDFTNAAAMLWRLQYQGIDVGDRWSGLADVAERHAGDGILAFADAHYMMALAQDGRDEAMTTMLENLEQLAQGSGDQAGVTALVGLPVCRATIALCQDRAGEAADILLPLRDRIADLGGSHAQRDVWAQMLCRALLDGGRFEDARGLLAQRTSTKANSPLGWRWYSEALQGCGDDAGAAAALANA
;
A
#
# COMPACT_ATOMS: atom_id res chain seq x y z
N MET A 1 -0.42 -22.59 30.70
CA MET A 1 -0.45 -21.98 29.36
C MET A 1 0.12 -20.58 29.47
N VAL A 2 1.03 -20.24 28.58
CA VAL A 2 1.65 -18.91 28.51
C VAL A 2 0.80 -18.04 27.59
N THR A 3 0.70 -16.74 27.89
CA THR A 3 -0.05 -15.78 27.07
C THR A 3 0.88 -14.75 26.44
N ASP A 4 0.47 -14.18 25.31
CA ASP A 4 1.11 -13.00 24.74
C ASP A 4 0.80 -11.71 25.54
N TYR A 5 1.36 -10.57 25.12
CA TYR A 5 1.07 -9.26 25.73
C TYR A 5 -0.40 -8.83 25.67
N GLN A 6 -1.20 -9.48 24.81
CA GLN A 6 -2.63 -9.24 24.71
C GLN A 6 -3.43 -10.25 25.54
N GLY A 7 -2.78 -11.08 26.36
CA GLY A 7 -3.43 -12.07 27.21
C GLY A 7 -4.01 -13.26 26.43
N LEU A 8 -3.61 -13.46 25.18
CA LEU A 8 -4.11 -14.56 24.35
C LEU A 8 -3.21 -15.78 24.50
N GLU A 9 -3.82 -16.95 24.68
CA GLU A 9 -3.09 -18.20 24.92
C GLU A 9 -2.20 -18.60 23.73
N LEU A 10 -1.05 -19.17 24.05
CA LEU A 10 -0.05 -19.71 23.12
C LEU A 10 0.27 -21.15 23.51
N THR A 11 0.33 -22.06 22.52
CA THR A 11 0.74 -23.44 22.74
C THR A 11 2.27 -23.53 22.82
N THR A 12 2.79 -23.13 23.98
CA THR A 12 4.18 -23.30 24.37
C THR A 12 4.30 -23.37 25.90
N GLU A 13 5.34 -24.04 26.39
CA GLU A 13 5.75 -24.01 27.80
C GLU A 13 6.88 -22.99 28.05
N SER A 14 7.48 -22.46 26.99
CA SER A 14 8.60 -21.52 27.07
C SER A 14 8.08 -20.08 27.23
N VAL A 15 8.24 -19.54 28.44
CA VAL A 15 7.94 -18.13 28.74
C VAL A 15 8.83 -17.19 27.91
N GLU A 16 10.08 -17.58 27.68
CA GLU A 16 11.01 -16.84 26.82
C GLU A 16 10.52 -16.76 25.38
N ALA A 17 10.04 -17.87 24.82
CA ALA A 17 9.50 -17.90 23.46
C ALA A 17 8.25 -17.02 23.32
N ALA A 18 7.33 -17.08 24.30
CA ALA A 18 6.12 -16.26 24.31
C ALA A 18 6.41 -14.75 24.43
N ASP A 19 7.38 -14.36 25.26
CA ASP A 19 7.79 -12.97 25.39
C ASP A 19 8.49 -12.46 24.12
N ALA A 20 9.39 -13.24 23.53
CA ALA A 20 10.03 -12.91 22.25
C ALA A 20 9.01 -12.83 21.10
N TYR A 21 8.01 -13.72 21.08
CA TYR A 21 6.89 -13.65 20.14
C TYR A 21 6.08 -12.37 20.31
N SER A 22 5.76 -12.00 21.55
CA SER A 22 5.02 -10.77 21.85
C SER A 22 5.79 -9.51 21.40
N ARG A 23 7.11 -9.48 21.63
CA ARG A 23 8.00 -8.42 21.12
C ARG A 23 8.06 -8.38 19.60
N THR A 24 7.98 -9.54 18.94
CA THR A 24 7.89 -9.62 17.48
C THR A 24 6.62 -8.93 16.96
N VAL A 25 5.46 -9.23 17.54
CA VAL A 25 4.19 -8.62 17.16
C VAL A 25 4.21 -7.11 17.42
N ARG A 26 4.67 -6.67 18.60
CA ARG A 26 4.83 -5.24 18.90
C ARG A 26 5.76 -4.55 17.92
N SER A 27 6.92 -5.13 17.62
CA SER A 27 7.87 -4.55 16.65
C SER A 27 7.25 -4.45 15.26
N TYR A 28 6.47 -5.43 14.83
CA TYR A 28 5.71 -5.36 13.57
C TYR A 28 4.67 -4.22 13.56
N LEU A 29 3.91 -4.05 14.65
CA LEU A 29 2.98 -2.91 14.78
C LEU A 29 3.73 -1.57 14.73
N ALA A 30 4.91 -1.52 15.34
CA ALA A 30 5.75 -0.34 15.45
C ALA A 30 6.56 -0.02 14.19
N PHE A 31 6.56 -0.89 13.17
CA PHE A 31 7.51 -0.81 12.05
C PHE A 31 8.98 -0.78 12.53
N GLY A 32 9.27 -1.52 13.59
CA GLY A 32 10.61 -1.64 14.18
C GLY A 32 11.57 -2.46 13.32
N LEU A 33 12.87 -2.17 13.45
CA LEU A 33 13.95 -2.88 12.76
C LEU A 33 14.24 -4.28 13.32
N ASP A 34 13.72 -4.59 14.51
CA ASP A 34 14.09 -5.74 15.32
C ASP A 34 13.05 -6.88 15.31
N ALA A 35 11.96 -6.77 14.54
CA ALA A 35 10.94 -7.81 14.44
C ALA A 35 11.54 -9.17 14.06
N GLY A 36 12.48 -9.19 13.11
CA GLY A 36 13.20 -10.41 12.71
C GLY A 36 14.12 -10.96 13.80
N VAL A 37 14.71 -10.09 14.63
CA VAL A 37 15.56 -10.48 15.76
C VAL A 37 14.72 -11.18 16.83
N HIS A 38 13.59 -10.60 17.19
CA HIS A 38 12.65 -11.18 18.16
C HIS A 38 12.04 -12.48 17.64
N MET A 39 11.70 -12.55 16.35
CA MET A 39 11.18 -13.78 15.73
C MET A 39 12.19 -14.92 15.81
N LYS A 40 13.47 -14.61 15.54
CA LYS A 40 14.56 -15.59 15.66
C LYS A 40 14.77 -16.04 17.11
N ALA A 41 14.64 -15.14 18.08
CA ALA A 41 14.73 -15.48 19.49
C ALA A 41 13.56 -16.40 19.92
N ALA A 42 12.34 -16.11 19.48
CA ALA A 42 11.16 -16.95 19.77
C ALA A 42 11.35 -18.39 19.27
N LEU A 43 11.74 -18.55 18.00
CA LEU A 43 12.00 -19.86 17.41
C LEU A 43 13.30 -20.53 17.90
N GLY A 44 14.22 -19.76 18.49
CA GLY A 44 15.39 -20.29 19.18
C GLY A 44 15.05 -20.90 20.53
N ALA A 45 14.12 -20.28 21.27
CA ALA A 45 13.66 -20.75 22.56
C ALA A 45 12.61 -21.87 22.46
N ASP A 46 11.80 -21.88 21.39
CA ASP A 46 10.88 -22.98 21.06
C ASP A 46 10.74 -23.08 19.53
N SER A 47 11.48 -24.01 18.92
CA SER A 47 11.50 -24.19 17.46
C SER A 47 10.19 -24.74 16.88
N GLU A 48 9.32 -25.28 17.72
CA GLU A 48 8.03 -25.86 17.35
C GLU A 48 6.85 -24.99 17.83
N MET A 49 7.09 -23.73 18.22
CA MET A 49 6.02 -22.81 18.60
C MET A 49 5.16 -22.46 17.38
N ALA A 50 3.95 -23.02 17.32
CA ALA A 50 3.06 -22.92 16.16
C ALA A 50 2.82 -21.46 15.72
N MET A 51 2.46 -20.55 16.64
CA MET A 51 2.22 -19.15 16.28
C MET A 51 3.45 -18.41 15.76
N ALA A 52 4.65 -18.72 16.24
CA ALA A 52 5.87 -18.11 15.72
C ALA A 52 6.16 -18.60 14.29
N LEU A 53 5.98 -19.90 14.02
CA LEU A 53 6.11 -20.48 12.68
C LEU A 53 5.08 -19.88 11.70
N ILE A 54 3.82 -19.77 12.12
CA ILE A 54 2.74 -19.19 11.30
C ILE A 54 3.01 -17.71 11.01
N THR A 55 3.37 -16.93 12.03
CA THR A 55 3.64 -15.49 11.89
C THR A 55 4.84 -15.25 10.96
N ARG A 56 5.87 -16.10 11.02
CA ARG A 56 6.99 -16.05 10.07
C ARG A 56 6.51 -16.28 8.64
N GLY A 57 5.58 -17.21 8.42
CA GLY A 57 4.95 -17.43 7.12
C GLY A 57 4.21 -16.19 6.61
N TYR A 58 3.42 -15.52 7.45
CA TYR A 58 2.77 -14.25 7.08
C TYR A 58 3.78 -13.18 6.71
N PHE A 59 4.85 -13.02 7.50
CA PHE A 59 5.86 -12.00 7.23
C PHE A 59 6.57 -12.24 5.89
N PHE A 60 6.79 -13.49 5.48
CA PHE A 60 7.32 -13.77 4.15
C PHE A 60 6.39 -13.32 3.02
N HIS A 61 5.07 -13.43 3.19
CA HIS A 61 4.12 -12.93 2.19
C HIS A 61 4.04 -11.41 2.12
N LEU A 62 4.26 -10.68 3.23
CA LEU A 62 4.18 -9.22 3.25
C LEU A 62 5.16 -8.54 2.30
N PHE A 63 6.26 -9.21 1.93
CA PHE A 63 7.26 -8.70 0.98
C PHE A 63 6.87 -8.86 -0.49
N ALA A 64 5.74 -9.54 -0.79
CA ALA A 64 5.29 -9.82 -2.15
C ALA A 64 6.37 -10.42 -3.08
N ASN A 65 7.25 -11.25 -2.53
CA ASN A 65 8.39 -11.83 -3.24
C ASN A 65 8.20 -13.35 -3.47
N PRO A 66 8.34 -13.88 -4.70
CA PRO A 66 8.11 -15.30 -4.97
C PRO A 66 9.01 -16.26 -4.18
N ALA A 67 10.26 -15.89 -3.92
CA ALA A 67 11.19 -16.72 -3.15
C ALA A 67 10.81 -16.78 -1.67
N LEU A 68 10.28 -15.69 -1.12
CA LEU A 68 9.78 -15.66 0.25
C LEU A 68 8.42 -16.36 0.37
N ALA A 69 7.53 -16.21 -0.61
CA ALA A 69 6.26 -16.95 -0.66
C ALA A 69 6.48 -18.48 -0.60
N ARG A 70 7.53 -19.01 -1.26
CA ARG A 70 7.91 -20.43 -1.10
C ARG A 70 8.30 -20.79 0.35
N LYS A 71 9.05 -19.93 1.04
CA LYS A 71 9.40 -20.13 2.46
C LYS A 71 8.18 -20.01 3.40
N ALA A 72 7.12 -19.32 2.98
CA ALA A 72 5.85 -19.29 3.71
C ALA A 72 5.15 -20.66 3.71
N VAL A 73 5.26 -21.42 2.60
CA VAL A 73 4.80 -22.81 2.52
C VAL A 73 5.56 -23.70 3.50
N ASP A 74 6.89 -23.61 3.52
CA ASP A 74 7.73 -24.36 4.47
C ASP A 74 7.36 -24.04 5.93
N SER A 75 7.06 -22.78 6.22
CA SER A 75 6.64 -22.34 7.56
C SER A 75 5.26 -22.89 7.95
N ALA A 76 4.32 -22.97 7.01
CA ALA A 76 3.01 -23.60 7.25
C ALA A 76 3.13 -25.11 7.49
N GLN A 77 3.99 -25.81 6.73
CA GLN A 77 4.25 -27.24 6.92
C GLN A 77 4.89 -27.53 8.29
N ALA A 78 5.87 -26.72 8.70
CA ALA A 78 6.48 -26.84 10.02
C ALA A 78 5.46 -26.59 11.14
N ALA A 79 4.59 -25.58 10.99
CA ALA A 79 3.52 -25.31 11.95
C ALA A 79 2.51 -26.47 12.02
N GLU A 80 2.10 -27.04 10.88
CA GLU A 80 1.21 -28.20 10.82
C GLU A 80 1.79 -29.41 11.57
N GLN A 81 3.08 -29.71 11.38
CA GLN A 81 3.78 -30.77 12.09
C GLN A 81 3.83 -30.52 13.60
N ALA A 82 4.16 -29.29 14.01
CA ALA A 82 4.19 -28.90 15.42
C ALA A 82 2.80 -29.06 16.08
N ILE A 83 1.74 -28.62 15.40
CA ILE A 83 0.36 -28.77 15.87
C ILE A 83 -0.04 -30.24 15.97
N ALA A 84 0.35 -31.08 15.01
CA ALA A 84 0.07 -32.52 15.07
C ALA A 84 0.78 -33.21 16.25
N GLY A 85 1.99 -32.76 16.60
CA GLY A 85 2.78 -33.33 17.69
C GLY A 85 2.39 -32.84 19.08
N ARG A 86 2.05 -31.55 19.22
CA ARG A 86 1.87 -30.89 20.53
C ARG A 86 0.43 -30.43 20.80
N GLY A 87 -0.45 -30.53 19.81
CA GLY A 87 -1.76 -29.89 19.83
C GLY A 87 -1.67 -28.39 19.51
N ALA A 88 -2.83 -27.75 19.49
CA ALA A 88 -2.97 -26.31 19.30
C ALA A 88 -4.26 -25.83 19.92
N ASN A 89 -4.31 -24.56 20.30
CA ASN A 89 -5.59 -23.93 20.61
C ASN A 89 -6.33 -23.52 19.31
N GLN A 90 -7.61 -23.20 19.44
CA GLN A 90 -8.47 -22.91 18.29
C GLN A 90 -7.98 -21.71 17.45
N ARG A 91 -7.39 -20.68 18.09
CA ARG A 91 -6.86 -19.48 17.43
C ARG A 91 -5.71 -19.85 16.50
N GLU A 92 -4.80 -20.68 16.98
CA GLU A 92 -3.62 -21.13 16.24
C GLU A 92 -4.01 -22.03 15.05
N THR A 93 -5.01 -22.92 15.23
CA THR A 93 -5.56 -23.72 14.12
C THR A 93 -6.17 -22.83 13.03
N TRP A 94 -6.88 -21.77 13.40
CA TRP A 94 -7.43 -20.82 12.43
C TRP A 94 -6.34 -20.01 11.72
N HIS A 95 -5.32 -19.54 12.45
CA HIS A 95 -4.16 -18.89 11.83
C HIS A 95 -3.44 -19.81 10.84
N LEU A 96 -3.22 -21.09 11.17
CA LEU A 96 -2.64 -22.04 10.22
C LEU A 96 -3.51 -22.17 8.96
N SER A 97 -4.83 -22.30 9.10
CA SER A 97 -5.74 -22.36 7.95
C SER A 97 -5.68 -21.09 7.10
N ALA A 98 -5.59 -19.92 7.71
CA ALA A 98 -5.44 -18.64 7.00
C ALA A 98 -4.11 -18.57 6.24
N LEU A 99 -2.98 -18.98 6.85
CA LEU A 99 -1.69 -19.02 6.16
C LEU A 99 -1.71 -19.99 4.98
N GLN A 100 -2.33 -21.16 5.15
CA GLN A 100 -2.49 -22.13 4.07
C GLN A 100 -3.36 -21.58 2.92
N ALA A 101 -4.41 -20.82 3.22
CA ALA A 101 -5.21 -20.12 2.20
C ALA A 101 -4.37 -19.09 1.44
N TRP A 102 -3.60 -18.26 2.16
CA TRP A 102 -2.68 -17.30 1.51
C TRP A 102 -1.63 -18.01 0.64
N ASN A 103 -1.05 -19.12 1.11
CA ASN A 103 -0.11 -19.94 0.33
C ASN A 103 -0.70 -20.47 -0.99
N ARG A 104 -2.03 -20.64 -1.08
CA ARG A 104 -2.74 -21.05 -2.30
C ARG A 104 -3.20 -19.88 -3.17
N GLY A 105 -2.93 -18.63 -2.75
CA GLY A 105 -3.41 -17.43 -3.43
C GLY A 105 -4.88 -17.09 -3.13
N GLU A 106 -5.49 -17.72 -2.13
CA GLU A 106 -6.88 -17.51 -1.70
C GLU A 106 -6.92 -16.42 -0.62
N MET A 107 -6.50 -15.21 -0.99
CA MET A 107 -6.41 -14.04 -0.10
C MET A 107 -7.75 -13.68 0.56
N ARG A 108 -8.87 -13.75 -0.17
CA ARG A 108 -10.22 -13.50 0.39
C ARG A 108 -10.57 -14.51 1.47
N GLN A 109 -10.28 -15.78 1.25
CA GLN A 109 -10.50 -16.82 2.25
C GLN A 109 -9.61 -16.62 3.49
N CYS A 110 -8.35 -16.21 3.28
CA CYS A 110 -7.45 -15.84 4.38
C CYS A 110 -8.07 -14.75 5.26
N VAL A 111 -8.59 -13.67 4.63
CA VAL A 111 -9.30 -12.60 5.35
C VAL A 111 -10.53 -13.12 6.08
N ASP A 112 -11.39 -13.93 5.45
CA ASP A 112 -12.59 -14.45 6.11
C ASP A 112 -12.26 -15.23 7.39
N ILE A 113 -11.15 -15.99 7.38
CA ILE A 113 -10.68 -16.72 8.56
C ILE A 113 -10.16 -15.74 9.63
N TRP A 114 -9.38 -14.74 9.25
CA TRP A 114 -8.93 -13.69 10.17
C TRP A 114 -10.08 -12.88 10.77
N GLU A 115 -11.10 -12.54 9.98
CA GLU A 115 -12.31 -11.87 10.45
C GLU A 115 -13.04 -12.73 11.49
N ARG A 116 -13.08 -14.05 11.30
CA ARG A 116 -13.59 -14.98 12.32
C ARG A 116 -12.73 -15.02 13.58
N ILE A 117 -11.40 -14.93 13.46
CA ILE A 117 -10.50 -14.81 14.61
C ILE A 117 -10.85 -13.54 15.39
N LEU A 118 -10.96 -12.38 14.73
CA LEU A 118 -11.26 -11.09 15.36
C LEU A 118 -12.61 -11.06 16.09
N LEU A 119 -13.62 -11.77 15.57
CA LEU A 119 -14.91 -11.88 16.26
C LEU A 119 -14.82 -12.64 17.60
N ARG A 120 -13.90 -13.60 17.73
CA ARG A 120 -13.72 -14.38 18.96
C ARG A 120 -12.60 -13.86 19.86
N TYR A 121 -11.58 -13.26 19.26
CA TYR A 121 -10.38 -12.74 19.88
C TYR A 121 -10.18 -11.28 19.44
N PRO A 122 -11.01 -10.34 19.91
CA PRO A 122 -10.98 -8.95 19.45
C PRO A 122 -9.65 -8.25 19.79
N HIS A 123 -8.86 -8.83 20.69
CA HIS A 123 -7.54 -8.35 21.10
C HIS A 123 -6.37 -8.94 20.29
N ASP A 124 -6.62 -9.71 19.23
CA ASP A 124 -5.55 -10.24 18.39
C ASP A 124 -4.94 -9.14 17.52
N ALA A 125 -3.89 -8.49 18.07
CA ALA A 125 -3.20 -7.37 17.45
C ALA A 125 -2.54 -7.73 16.10
N LEU A 126 -2.01 -8.97 15.99
CA LEU A 126 -1.43 -9.45 14.75
C LEU A 126 -2.51 -9.55 13.67
N THR A 127 -3.64 -10.18 14.00
CA THR A 127 -4.73 -10.36 13.03
C THR A 127 -5.28 -9.03 12.52
N ILE A 128 -5.59 -8.07 13.40
CA ILE A 128 -6.17 -6.79 12.94
C ILE A 128 -5.20 -5.99 12.08
N ARG A 129 -3.89 -6.09 12.34
CA ARG A 129 -2.87 -5.45 11.50
C ARG A 129 -2.76 -6.13 10.13
N LEU A 130 -2.80 -7.46 10.09
CA LEU A 130 -2.76 -8.24 8.85
C LEU A 130 -4.03 -8.07 8.00
N THR A 131 -5.22 -8.02 8.61
CA THR A 131 -6.46 -7.75 7.87
C THR A 131 -6.45 -6.34 7.29
N ASN A 132 -5.94 -5.36 8.03
CA ASN A 132 -5.78 -3.99 7.54
C ASN A 132 -4.87 -3.95 6.29
N PHE A 133 -3.75 -4.66 6.28
CA PHE A 133 -2.90 -4.84 5.09
C PHE A 133 -3.64 -5.55 3.95
N MET A 134 -4.32 -6.65 4.24
CA MET A 134 -4.89 -7.50 3.20
C MET A 134 -6.12 -6.88 2.54
N HIS A 135 -6.96 -6.16 3.29
CA HIS A 135 -8.15 -5.53 2.75
C HIS A 135 -7.83 -4.57 1.59
N PHE A 136 -6.65 -3.94 1.57
CA PHE A 136 -6.19 -3.17 0.40
C PHE A 136 -6.30 -3.96 -0.90
N TYR A 137 -5.87 -5.22 -0.91
CA TYR A 137 -5.69 -6.01 -2.13
C TYR A 137 -6.90 -6.84 -2.53
N VAL A 138 -7.93 -6.93 -1.66
CA VAL A 138 -9.11 -7.78 -1.95
C VAL A 138 -10.46 -7.09 -1.77
N ASN A 139 -10.69 -6.31 -0.71
CA ASN A 139 -12.04 -5.89 -0.32
C ASN A 139 -12.22 -4.37 -0.19
N GLY A 140 -11.13 -3.60 -0.21
CA GLY A 140 -11.13 -2.14 -0.14
C GLY A 140 -11.38 -1.54 1.25
N GLY A 141 -11.33 -0.21 1.31
CA GLY A 141 -11.40 0.56 2.56
C GLY A 141 -12.69 0.38 3.37
N ALA A 142 -13.83 0.14 2.70
CA ALA A 142 -15.09 -0.10 3.41
C ALA A 142 -15.04 -1.35 4.30
N ALA A 143 -14.48 -2.45 3.80
CA ALA A 143 -14.29 -3.68 4.56
C ALA A 143 -13.21 -3.50 5.64
N MET A 144 -12.14 -2.78 5.33
CA MET A 144 -11.09 -2.40 6.27
C MET A 144 -11.65 -1.66 7.50
N ARG A 145 -12.49 -0.64 7.28
CA ARG A 145 -13.19 0.09 8.35
C ARG A 145 -14.14 -0.79 9.14
N GLN A 146 -14.90 -1.67 8.47
CA GLN A 146 -15.81 -2.59 9.16
C GLN A 146 -15.05 -3.57 10.07
N SER A 147 -13.85 -4.02 9.67
CA SER A 147 -12.99 -4.89 10.47
C SER A 147 -12.54 -4.21 11.76
N SER A 148 -11.92 -3.03 11.65
CA SER A 148 -11.41 -2.29 12.80
C SER A 148 -12.52 -1.75 13.70
N ALA A 149 -13.63 -1.26 13.14
CA ALA A 149 -14.78 -0.77 13.92
C ALA A 149 -15.44 -1.87 14.78
N ARG A 150 -15.40 -3.13 14.35
CA ARG A 150 -15.95 -4.26 15.12
C ARG A 150 -15.16 -4.57 16.38
N VAL A 151 -13.85 -4.32 16.37
CA VAL A 151 -12.97 -4.70 17.49
C VAL A 151 -12.53 -3.51 18.33
N ILE A 152 -12.49 -2.29 17.79
CA ILE A 152 -11.92 -1.12 18.49
C ILE A 152 -12.56 -0.86 19.86
N GLY A 153 -13.86 -1.12 20.03
CA GLY A 153 -14.56 -0.95 21.30
C GLY A 153 -14.15 -1.95 22.40
N ALA A 154 -13.41 -3.00 22.05
CA ALA A 154 -12.81 -3.91 23.02
C ALA A 154 -11.44 -3.41 23.53
N TRP A 155 -10.84 -2.41 22.88
CA TRP A 155 -9.54 -1.87 23.25
C TRP A 155 -9.68 -0.57 24.06
N ASP A 156 -8.76 -0.37 25.00
CA ASP A 156 -8.69 0.80 25.87
C ASP A 156 -7.23 1.22 26.10
N GLU A 157 -7.02 2.40 26.67
CA GLU A 157 -5.68 3.00 26.89
C GLU A 157 -4.80 2.21 27.87
N ASP A 158 -5.39 1.42 28.77
CA ASP A 158 -4.64 0.61 29.73
C ASP A 158 -4.11 -0.68 29.09
N ARG A 159 -4.65 -1.05 27.92
CA ARG A 159 -4.22 -2.25 27.20
C ARG A 159 -2.91 -2.01 26.43
N PRO A 160 -1.96 -2.97 26.49
CA PRO A 160 -0.74 -2.88 25.70
C PRO A 160 -1.04 -2.67 24.21
N ASP A 161 -0.21 -1.86 23.55
CA ASP A 161 -0.27 -1.62 22.10
C ASP A 161 -1.53 -0.87 21.60
N TYR A 162 -2.39 -0.35 22.51
CA TYR A 162 -3.60 0.39 22.13
C TYR A 162 -3.35 1.52 21.12
N GLY A 163 -2.29 2.31 21.32
CA GLY A 163 -1.92 3.39 20.39
C GLY A 163 -1.77 2.90 18.95
N TYR A 164 -1.10 1.76 18.74
CA TYR A 164 -0.94 1.17 17.41
C TYR A 164 -2.26 0.67 16.82
N ILE A 165 -3.14 0.10 17.64
CA ILE A 165 -4.48 -0.34 17.18
C ILE A 165 -5.35 0.87 16.82
N LEU A 166 -5.21 1.97 17.56
CA LEU A 166 -5.87 3.22 17.23
C LEU A 166 -5.33 3.80 15.90
N GLY A 167 -4.03 3.65 15.62
CA GLY A 167 -3.45 3.94 14.29
C GLY A 167 -4.05 3.09 13.17
N VAL A 168 -4.24 1.78 13.39
CA VAL A 168 -4.93 0.90 12.44
C VAL A 168 -6.38 1.34 12.20
N TYR A 169 -7.10 1.72 13.26
CA TYR A 169 -8.44 2.28 13.15
C TYR A 169 -8.46 3.61 12.39
N ALA A 170 -7.51 4.51 12.66
CA ALA A 170 -7.38 5.79 11.96
C ALA A 170 -7.24 5.59 10.46
N PHE A 171 -6.29 4.75 10.04
CA PHE A 171 -6.06 4.46 8.63
C PHE A 171 -7.25 3.78 7.97
N SER A 172 -7.92 2.86 8.68
CA SER A 172 -9.13 2.21 8.14
C SER A 172 -10.28 3.18 7.87
N ASN A 173 -10.44 4.22 8.69
CA ASN A 173 -11.45 5.26 8.46
C ASN A 173 -11.05 6.17 7.30
N GLU A 174 -9.75 6.46 7.16
CA GLU A 174 -9.24 7.27 6.06
C GLU A 174 -9.52 6.62 4.71
N GLU A 175 -9.17 5.34 4.53
CA GLU A 175 -9.44 4.61 3.28
C GLU A 175 -10.93 4.38 3.01
N ALA A 176 -11.79 4.60 4.00
CA ALA A 176 -13.24 4.59 3.84
C ALA A 176 -13.85 5.98 3.62
N GLY A 177 -13.03 7.04 3.59
CA GLY A 177 -13.46 8.43 3.39
C GLY A 177 -14.00 9.15 4.64
N ASP A 178 -13.93 8.53 5.82
CA ASP A 178 -14.29 9.19 7.09
C ASP A 178 -13.06 9.92 7.67
N TYR A 179 -12.68 10.99 6.99
CA TYR A 179 -11.47 11.75 7.28
C TYR A 179 -11.46 12.40 8.67
N ALA A 180 -12.63 12.80 9.18
CA ALA A 180 -12.73 13.42 10.50
C ALA A 180 -12.44 12.41 11.62
N ALA A 181 -13.03 11.21 11.53
CA ALA A 181 -12.73 10.13 12.48
C ALA A 181 -11.28 9.67 12.37
N ALA A 182 -10.76 9.55 11.14
CA ALA A 182 -9.39 9.18 10.88
C ALA A 182 -8.37 10.15 11.49
N GLU A 183 -8.53 11.45 11.25
CA GLU A 183 -7.62 12.47 11.77
C GLU A 183 -7.62 12.52 13.29
N ALA A 184 -8.80 12.45 13.92
CA ALA A 184 -8.92 12.44 15.38
C ALA A 184 -8.24 11.22 16.00
N ALA A 185 -8.51 10.02 15.48
CA ALA A 185 -7.90 8.79 15.96
C ALA A 185 -6.38 8.76 15.73
N GLY A 186 -5.92 9.18 14.54
CA GLY A 186 -4.50 9.19 14.19
C GLY A 186 -3.69 10.17 15.03
N LYS A 187 -4.22 11.38 15.28
CA LYS A 187 -3.58 12.35 16.18
C LYS A 187 -3.50 11.81 17.60
N ARG A 188 -4.56 11.19 18.10
CA ARG A 188 -4.56 10.57 19.44
C ARG A 188 -3.57 9.40 19.54
N ALA A 189 -3.45 8.57 18.51
CA ALA A 189 -2.47 7.49 18.46
C ALA A 189 -1.03 8.04 18.54
N VAL A 190 -0.72 9.11 17.81
CA VAL A 190 0.58 9.79 17.88
C VAL A 190 0.83 10.46 19.23
N GLU A 191 -0.20 11.00 19.89
CA GLU A 191 -0.06 11.51 21.27
C GLU A 191 0.28 10.41 22.28
N ILE A 192 -0.28 9.22 22.11
CA ILE A 192 0.03 8.04 22.94
C ILE A 192 1.44 7.54 22.63
N ASN A 193 1.81 7.51 21.34
CA ASN A 193 3.10 7.05 20.88
C ASN A 193 3.60 7.85 19.66
N ALA A 194 4.51 8.79 19.92
CA ALA A 194 5.05 9.66 18.88
C ALA A 194 5.81 8.90 17.77
N LYS A 195 6.30 7.69 18.04
CA LYS A 195 6.99 6.82 17.06
C LYS A 195 6.04 5.97 16.23
N ASP A 196 4.72 6.08 16.42
CA ASP A 196 3.75 5.38 15.57
C ASP A 196 3.69 6.02 14.18
N ILE A 197 4.53 5.50 13.29
CA ILE A 197 4.60 5.96 11.91
C ILE A 197 3.37 5.59 11.09
N TRP A 198 2.63 4.54 11.48
CA TRP A 198 1.39 4.18 10.80
C TRP A 198 0.29 5.20 11.07
N ALA A 199 0.16 5.64 12.33
CA ALA A 199 -0.76 6.71 12.70
C ALA A 199 -0.34 8.06 12.09
N THR A 200 0.97 8.36 12.09
CA THR A 200 1.53 9.54 11.42
C THR A 200 1.16 9.57 9.94
N HIS A 201 1.35 8.43 9.26
CA HIS A 201 0.97 8.20 7.87
C HIS A 201 -0.52 8.35 7.63
N ALA A 202 -1.39 7.81 8.50
CA ALA A 202 -2.84 7.93 8.36
C ALA A 202 -3.32 9.38 8.38
N VAL A 203 -2.75 10.23 9.26
CA VAL A 203 -3.07 11.66 9.29
C VAL A 203 -2.55 12.36 8.04
N ALA A 204 -1.36 12.01 7.54
CA ALA A 204 -0.85 12.56 6.28
C ALA A 204 -1.79 12.22 5.11
N HIS A 205 -2.26 10.98 5.04
CA HIS A 205 -3.26 10.56 4.09
C HIS A 205 -4.52 11.45 4.10
N VAL A 206 -5.09 11.74 5.28
CA VAL A 206 -6.22 12.68 5.42
C VAL A 206 -5.90 14.03 4.79
N MET A 207 -4.73 14.59 5.10
CA MET A 207 -4.34 15.90 4.55
C MET A 207 -4.17 15.86 3.03
N GLU A 208 -3.64 14.77 2.48
CA GLU A 208 -3.47 14.60 1.04
C GLU A 208 -4.82 14.53 0.33
N MET A 209 -5.72 13.67 0.83
CA MET A 209 -7.03 13.46 0.23
C MET A 209 -7.94 14.69 0.32
N GLN A 210 -7.75 15.56 1.32
CA GLN A 210 -8.50 16.80 1.49
C GLN A 210 -7.83 18.03 0.85
N GLY A 211 -6.64 17.89 0.25
CA GLY A 211 -5.92 19.02 -0.32
C GLY A 211 -5.46 20.04 0.73
N ARG A 212 -4.96 19.56 1.88
CA ARG A 212 -4.46 20.36 3.01
C ARG A 212 -2.93 20.30 3.09
N GLN A 213 -2.25 20.62 1.99
CA GLN A 213 -0.79 20.42 1.85
C GLN A 213 0.03 21.10 2.93
N ASP A 214 -0.29 22.35 3.29
CA ASP A 214 0.49 23.09 4.29
C ASP A 214 0.37 22.47 5.70
N GLU A 215 -0.81 21.93 6.03
CA GLU A 215 -1.00 21.19 7.29
C GLU A 215 -0.28 19.84 7.26
N GLY A 216 -0.30 19.15 6.13
CA GLY A 216 0.44 17.89 5.92
C GLY A 216 1.95 18.07 6.04
N ILE A 217 2.51 19.11 5.43
CA ILE A 217 3.94 19.46 5.55
C ILE A 217 4.28 19.75 7.01
N ALA A 218 3.52 20.62 7.68
CA ALA A 218 3.77 20.96 9.08
C ALA A 218 3.66 19.74 10.02
N TRP A 219 2.74 18.83 9.72
CA TRP A 219 2.56 17.58 10.47
C TRP A 219 3.78 16.65 10.34
N LEU A 220 4.24 16.41 9.11
CA LEU A 220 5.37 15.50 8.82
C LEU A 220 6.71 16.11 9.24
N ASP A 221 6.94 17.40 9.01
CA ASP A 221 8.18 18.08 9.43
C ASP A 221 8.40 18.01 10.94
N ARG A 222 7.31 18.07 11.72
CA ARG A 222 7.38 17.97 13.17
C ARG A 222 7.73 16.56 13.65
N LEU A 223 7.31 15.53 12.92
CA LEU A 223 7.41 14.12 13.34
C LEU A 223 8.58 13.38 12.69
N ASN A 224 9.17 13.92 11.63
CA ASN A 224 10.30 13.30 10.96
C ASN A 224 11.50 12.93 11.87
N PRO A 225 11.81 13.63 13.00
CA PRO A 225 12.94 13.23 13.85
C PRO A 225 12.70 11.87 14.53
N GLU A 226 11.44 11.45 14.67
CA GLU A 226 11.06 10.19 15.31
C GLU A 226 11.25 8.97 14.39
N TRP A 227 11.54 9.16 13.09
CA TRP A 227 11.59 8.08 12.11
C TRP A 227 12.97 7.40 11.97
N ALA A 228 14.01 7.95 12.60
CA ALA A 228 15.38 7.50 12.40
C ALA A 228 15.61 6.00 12.70
N GLU A 229 14.90 5.46 13.70
CA GLU A 229 15.02 4.07 14.17
C GLU A 229 13.96 3.12 13.57
N LEU A 230 13.20 3.58 12.57
CA LEU A 230 12.14 2.80 11.94
C LEU A 230 12.61 2.11 10.66
N ASN A 231 11.89 1.08 10.25
CA ASN A 231 12.14 0.35 9.01
C ASN A 231 11.83 1.19 7.75
N ASN A 232 11.88 0.55 6.58
CA ASN A 232 11.71 1.19 5.28
C ASN A 232 10.36 1.90 5.10
N PHE A 233 9.33 1.64 5.92
CA PHE A 233 8.06 2.36 5.81
C PHE A 233 8.19 3.89 5.97
N LYS A 234 9.27 4.39 6.59
CA LYS A 234 9.60 5.82 6.60
C LYS A 234 9.79 6.44 5.21
N PHE A 235 10.21 5.65 4.23
CA PHE A 235 10.32 6.11 2.85
C PHE A 235 8.94 6.45 2.27
N HIS A 236 7.90 5.73 2.68
CA HIS A 236 6.54 6.05 2.28
C HIS A 236 6.02 7.35 2.92
N THR A 237 6.39 7.65 4.17
CA THR A 237 6.02 8.95 4.78
C THR A 237 6.79 10.12 4.17
N TRP A 238 8.06 9.93 3.79
CA TRP A 238 8.80 10.90 2.99
C TRP A 238 8.19 11.11 1.60
N TRP A 239 7.69 10.05 0.97
CA TRP A 239 6.95 10.15 -0.29
C TRP A 239 5.69 11.00 -0.14
N HIS A 240 4.94 10.88 0.96
CA HIS A 240 3.80 11.78 1.25
C HIS A 240 4.22 13.24 1.42
N LEU A 241 5.34 13.50 2.10
CA LEU A 241 5.88 14.86 2.18
C LEU A 241 6.19 15.41 0.78
N ALA A 242 6.83 14.60 -0.07
CA ALA A 242 7.12 14.94 -1.45
C ALA A 242 5.84 15.19 -2.27
N MET A 243 4.76 14.43 -2.06
CA MET A 243 3.46 14.65 -2.70
C MET A 243 2.88 16.03 -2.38
N TYR A 244 2.99 16.52 -1.13
CA TYR A 244 2.57 17.87 -0.81
C TYR A 244 3.41 18.94 -1.51
N HIS A 245 4.73 18.76 -1.55
CA HIS A 245 5.62 19.68 -2.26
C HIS A 245 5.35 19.67 -3.77
N LEU A 246 5.04 18.50 -4.34
CA LEU A 246 4.66 18.33 -5.74
C LEU A 246 3.40 19.14 -6.07
N GLU A 247 2.35 19.02 -5.26
CA GLU A 247 1.10 19.77 -5.47
C GLU A 247 1.31 21.29 -5.36
N LYS A 248 2.27 21.73 -4.53
CA LYS A 248 2.66 23.15 -4.40
C LYS A 248 3.66 23.61 -5.46
N GLY A 249 4.02 22.77 -6.44
CA GLY A 249 4.97 23.11 -7.51
C GLY A 249 6.42 23.30 -7.03
N ARG A 250 6.78 22.78 -5.84
CA ARG A 250 8.12 22.87 -5.26
C ARG A 250 9.00 21.72 -5.77
N PHE A 251 9.16 21.61 -7.08
CA PHE A 251 9.73 20.43 -7.74
C PHE A 251 11.19 20.14 -7.34
N ASP A 252 12.02 21.16 -7.12
CA ASP A 252 13.39 20.97 -6.63
C ASP A 252 13.42 20.26 -5.27
N THR A 253 12.46 20.58 -4.38
CA THR A 253 12.32 19.90 -3.09
C THR A 253 11.87 18.46 -3.28
N VAL A 254 10.96 18.20 -4.24
CA VAL A 254 10.50 16.84 -4.55
C VAL A 254 11.67 15.98 -5.03
N LEU A 255 12.49 16.49 -5.95
CA LEU A 255 13.68 15.79 -6.45
C LEU A 255 14.71 15.56 -5.34
N ALA A 256 14.95 16.54 -4.46
CA ALA A 256 15.84 16.37 -3.32
C ALA A 256 15.34 15.28 -2.34
N LEU A 257 14.04 15.22 -2.06
CA LEU A 257 13.45 14.16 -1.23
C LEU A 257 13.52 12.79 -1.92
N TYR A 258 13.32 12.75 -3.23
CA TYR A 258 13.46 11.53 -4.03
C TYR A 258 14.88 10.98 -3.92
N ASP A 259 15.89 11.80 -4.22
CA ASP A 259 17.30 11.37 -4.25
C ASP A 259 17.90 11.16 -2.86
N GLY A 260 17.31 11.75 -1.82
CA GLY A 260 17.88 11.75 -0.46
C GLY A 260 17.16 10.87 0.54
N GLU A 261 15.82 10.81 0.49
CA GLU A 261 15.02 10.28 1.60
C GLU A 261 14.27 8.99 1.27
N PHE A 262 13.69 8.83 0.08
CA PHE A 262 12.88 7.64 -0.25
C PHE A 262 13.34 6.84 -1.48
N TRP A 263 14.34 7.30 -2.23
CA TRP A 263 14.99 6.54 -3.30
C TRP A 263 16.50 6.88 -3.42
N ALA A 264 17.18 7.02 -2.28
CA ALA A 264 18.62 7.31 -2.25
C ALA A 264 19.47 6.14 -2.76
N GLU A 265 19.03 4.91 -2.52
CA GLU A 265 19.61 3.69 -3.05
C GLU A 265 18.51 2.82 -3.67
N PRO A 266 18.79 2.06 -4.75
CA PRO A 266 17.82 1.14 -5.32
C PRO A 266 17.32 0.11 -4.30
N SER A 267 16.01 -0.08 -4.23
CA SER A 267 15.35 -1.05 -3.34
C SER A 267 14.59 -2.10 -4.15
N ASP A 268 14.67 -3.37 -3.74
CA ASP A 268 13.82 -4.46 -4.26
C ASP A 268 12.47 -4.56 -3.49
N ASP A 269 12.25 -3.73 -2.47
CA ASP A 269 10.95 -3.66 -1.79
C ASP A 269 9.92 -2.99 -2.71
N TYR A 270 8.80 -3.68 -2.95
CA TYR A 270 7.81 -3.20 -3.90
C TYR A 270 7.18 -1.86 -3.49
N LEU A 271 7.04 -1.58 -2.19
CA LEU A 271 6.43 -0.33 -1.73
C LEU A 271 7.37 0.84 -2.04
N ASP A 272 8.65 0.70 -1.71
CA ASP A 272 9.69 1.69 -2.03
C ASP A 272 9.75 1.95 -3.54
N PHE A 273 9.71 0.88 -4.34
CA PHE A 273 9.67 0.97 -5.79
C PHE A 273 8.44 1.74 -6.29
N THR A 274 7.25 1.39 -5.80
CA THR A 274 5.99 2.03 -6.25
C THR A 274 5.98 3.52 -5.92
N ASN A 275 6.52 3.92 -4.76
CA ASN A 275 6.68 5.32 -4.37
C ASN A 275 7.52 6.08 -5.39
N ALA A 276 8.69 5.52 -5.73
CA ALA A 276 9.63 6.13 -6.66
C ALA A 276 9.06 6.23 -8.08
N ALA A 277 8.60 5.11 -8.65
CA ALA A 277 8.05 5.07 -10.01
C ALA A 277 6.85 6.03 -10.17
N ALA A 278 5.94 6.03 -9.21
CA ALA A 278 4.76 6.89 -9.27
C ALA A 278 5.10 8.38 -9.05
N MET A 279 6.18 8.71 -8.35
CA MET A 279 6.65 10.10 -8.21
C MET A 279 7.28 10.61 -9.50
N LEU A 280 8.18 9.83 -10.13
CA LEU A 280 8.79 10.21 -11.40
C LEU A 280 7.74 10.42 -12.49
N TRP A 281 6.74 9.54 -12.55
CA TRP A 281 5.62 9.69 -13.47
C TRP A 281 4.93 11.05 -13.28
N ARG A 282 4.59 11.40 -12.03
CA ARG A 282 3.90 12.66 -11.73
C ARG A 282 4.74 13.91 -12.04
N LEU A 283 6.06 13.84 -11.86
CA LEU A 283 6.98 14.92 -12.22
C LEU A 283 7.04 15.12 -13.74
N GLN A 284 7.27 14.04 -14.49
CA GLN A 284 7.41 14.09 -15.95
C GLN A 284 6.15 14.61 -16.63
N TYR A 285 4.96 14.19 -16.17
CA TYR A 285 3.69 14.67 -16.71
C TYR A 285 3.31 16.10 -16.31
N GLN A 286 4.07 16.71 -15.40
CA GLN A 286 4.07 18.15 -15.15
C GLN A 286 5.17 18.89 -15.94
N GLY A 287 5.85 18.21 -16.86
CA GLY A 287 6.90 18.78 -17.71
C GLY A 287 8.25 18.96 -17.00
N ILE A 288 8.46 18.28 -15.87
CA ILE A 288 9.72 18.33 -15.13
C ILE A 288 10.68 17.30 -15.69
N ASP A 289 11.89 17.73 -16.01
CA ASP A 289 12.99 16.85 -16.42
C ASP A 289 13.46 16.02 -15.21
N VAL A 290 13.30 14.70 -15.31
CA VAL A 290 13.68 13.74 -14.28
C VAL A 290 15.06 13.13 -14.50
N GLY A 291 15.79 13.52 -15.55
CA GLY A 291 17.11 13.00 -15.88
C GLY A 291 17.10 11.50 -16.18
N ASP A 292 18.10 10.78 -15.65
CA ASP A 292 18.33 9.34 -15.84
C ASP A 292 17.66 8.45 -14.78
N ARG A 293 16.83 9.02 -13.90
CA ARG A 293 16.24 8.31 -12.75
C ARG A 293 15.37 7.10 -13.14
N TRP A 294 14.81 7.08 -14.35
CA TRP A 294 14.07 5.93 -14.85
C TRP A 294 14.94 4.70 -15.08
N SER A 295 16.19 4.86 -15.53
CA SER A 295 17.04 3.72 -15.86
C SER A 295 17.36 2.87 -14.63
N GLY A 296 17.61 3.51 -13.48
CA GLY A 296 17.82 2.79 -12.22
C GLY A 296 16.57 2.03 -11.74
N LEU A 297 15.37 2.58 -11.96
CA LEU A 297 14.12 1.86 -11.68
C LEU A 297 13.88 0.73 -12.70
N ALA A 298 14.18 0.95 -13.97
CA ALA A 298 14.02 -0.06 -15.02
C ALA A 298 14.93 -1.27 -14.77
N ASP A 299 16.17 -1.06 -14.31
CA ASP A 299 17.08 -2.14 -13.92
C ASP A 299 16.50 -2.99 -12.76
N VAL A 300 15.77 -2.37 -11.82
CA VAL A 300 15.04 -3.08 -10.75
C VAL A 300 13.84 -3.82 -11.33
N ALA A 301 12.99 -3.13 -12.09
CA ALA A 301 11.78 -3.69 -12.68
C ALA A 301 12.06 -4.90 -13.59
N GLU A 302 13.18 -4.89 -14.32
CA GLU A 302 13.59 -5.99 -15.19
C GLU A 302 13.84 -7.28 -14.40
N ARG A 303 14.40 -7.19 -13.18
CA ARG A 303 14.58 -8.34 -12.28
C ARG A 303 13.25 -8.91 -11.79
N HIS A 304 12.22 -8.08 -11.72
CA HIS A 304 10.87 -8.44 -11.24
C HIS A 304 9.88 -8.76 -12.37
N ALA A 305 10.30 -8.70 -13.64
CA ALA A 305 9.42 -8.95 -14.80
C ALA A 305 8.72 -10.33 -14.72
N GLY A 306 9.36 -11.31 -14.08
CA GLY A 306 8.83 -12.66 -13.90
C GLY A 306 8.13 -12.95 -12.56
N ASP A 307 7.98 -11.97 -11.66
CA ASP A 307 7.51 -12.22 -10.29
C ASP A 307 5.99 -12.44 -10.21
N GLY A 308 5.21 -11.44 -10.63
CA GLY A 308 3.75 -11.52 -10.78
C GLY A 308 2.99 -11.93 -9.52
N ILE A 309 3.25 -11.24 -8.39
CA ILE A 309 2.63 -11.52 -7.09
C ILE A 309 1.46 -10.57 -6.80
N LEU A 310 1.61 -9.27 -7.04
CA LEU A 310 0.59 -8.25 -6.82
C LEU A 310 0.46 -7.40 -8.08
N ALA A 311 -0.75 -7.37 -8.66
CA ALA A 311 -1.03 -6.58 -9.86
C ALA A 311 -0.69 -5.08 -9.66
N PHE A 312 -0.84 -4.57 -8.44
CA PHE A 312 -0.42 -3.22 -8.05
C PHE A 312 1.07 -2.96 -8.26
N ALA A 313 1.95 -3.89 -7.84
CA ALA A 313 3.39 -3.75 -8.00
C ALA A 313 3.78 -3.92 -9.47
N ASP A 314 3.21 -4.94 -10.14
CA ASP A 314 3.47 -5.23 -11.55
C ASP A 314 3.14 -4.03 -12.45
N ALA A 315 2.03 -3.33 -12.18
CA ALA A 315 1.65 -2.12 -12.90
C ALA A 315 2.65 -0.97 -12.75
N HIS A 316 3.33 -0.85 -11.60
CA HIS A 316 4.39 0.13 -11.39
C HIS A 316 5.71 -0.30 -12.03
N TYR A 317 6.09 -1.58 -11.96
CA TYR A 317 7.25 -2.09 -12.67
C TYR A 317 7.13 -1.82 -14.18
N MET A 318 5.94 -2.03 -14.76
CA MET A 318 5.67 -1.69 -16.15
C MET A 318 5.85 -0.19 -16.47
N MET A 319 5.58 0.73 -15.53
CA MET A 319 5.86 2.16 -15.74
C MET A 319 7.34 2.40 -16.02
N ALA A 320 8.22 1.81 -15.20
CA ALA A 320 9.66 1.98 -15.36
C ALA A 320 10.19 1.33 -16.63
N LEU A 321 9.75 0.10 -16.93
CA LEU A 321 10.14 -0.61 -18.16
C LEU A 321 9.71 0.15 -19.41
N ALA A 322 8.48 0.69 -19.42
CA ALA A 322 7.94 1.42 -20.56
C ALA A 322 8.59 2.79 -20.74
N GLN A 323 8.88 3.52 -19.65
CA GLN A 323 9.55 4.82 -19.73
C GLN A 323 11.01 4.71 -20.18
N ASP A 324 11.72 3.67 -19.76
CA ASP A 324 13.13 3.45 -20.16
C ASP A 324 13.26 2.69 -21.49
N GLY A 325 12.17 2.18 -22.07
CA GLY A 325 12.17 1.50 -23.37
C GLY A 325 12.71 0.07 -23.34
N ARG A 326 12.46 -0.69 -22.27
CA ARG A 326 12.94 -2.07 -22.07
C ARG A 326 12.03 -3.11 -22.74
N ASP A 327 12.00 -3.13 -24.08
CA ASP A 327 11.07 -3.94 -24.87
C ASP A 327 11.05 -5.45 -24.52
N GLU A 328 12.22 -6.07 -24.32
CA GLU A 328 12.32 -7.49 -23.98
C GLU A 328 11.73 -7.78 -22.58
N ALA A 329 12.01 -6.91 -21.60
CA ALA A 329 11.49 -7.04 -20.24
C ALA A 329 9.97 -6.76 -20.19
N MET A 330 9.48 -5.77 -20.94
CA MET A 330 8.04 -5.51 -21.09
C MET A 330 7.32 -6.72 -21.67
N THR A 331 7.87 -7.33 -22.73
CA THR A 331 7.31 -8.54 -23.35
C THR A 331 7.27 -9.69 -22.35
N THR A 332 8.38 -9.94 -21.65
CA THR A 332 8.48 -10.96 -20.61
C THR A 332 7.42 -10.77 -19.51
N MET A 333 7.26 -9.52 -19.04
CA MET A 333 6.28 -9.21 -18.00
C MET A 333 4.84 -9.40 -18.50
N LEU A 334 4.51 -8.97 -19.72
CA LEU A 334 3.17 -9.17 -20.28
C LEU A 334 2.85 -10.66 -20.43
N GLU A 335 3.77 -11.48 -20.95
CA GLU A 335 3.59 -12.93 -21.08
C GLU A 335 3.37 -13.60 -19.71
N ASN A 336 4.16 -13.21 -18.71
CA ASN A 336 4.00 -13.71 -17.34
C ASN A 336 2.63 -13.34 -16.76
N LEU A 337 2.22 -12.08 -16.88
CA LEU A 337 0.92 -11.60 -16.40
C LEU A 337 -0.25 -12.25 -17.15
N GLU A 338 -0.11 -12.53 -18.45
CA GLU A 338 -1.10 -13.28 -19.24
C GLU A 338 -1.24 -14.72 -18.77
N GLN A 339 -0.13 -15.37 -18.40
CA GLN A 339 -0.17 -16.71 -17.80
C GLN A 339 -0.85 -16.68 -16.42
N LEU A 340 -0.50 -15.72 -15.58
CA LEU A 340 -1.09 -15.56 -14.25
C LEU A 340 -2.59 -15.28 -14.30
N ALA A 341 -3.03 -14.48 -15.28
CA ALA A 341 -4.44 -14.17 -15.51
C ALA A 341 -5.31 -15.41 -15.80
N GLN A 342 -4.72 -16.54 -16.21
CA GLN A 342 -5.42 -17.82 -16.39
C GLN A 342 -5.48 -18.69 -15.12
N GLY A 343 -4.87 -18.23 -14.03
CA GLY A 343 -4.85 -18.92 -12.74
C GLY A 343 -6.17 -18.80 -11.96
N SER A 344 -6.19 -19.39 -10.77
CA SER A 344 -7.36 -19.45 -9.89
C SER A 344 -7.26 -18.62 -8.61
N GLY A 345 -6.10 -18.00 -8.34
CA GLY A 345 -5.89 -17.16 -7.15
C GLY A 345 -6.59 -15.80 -7.28
N ASP A 346 -6.81 -15.11 -6.16
CA ASP A 346 -7.51 -13.81 -6.17
C ASP A 346 -6.80 -12.78 -7.07
N GLN A 347 -5.45 -12.77 -7.06
CA GLN A 347 -4.66 -11.89 -7.92
C GLN A 347 -4.74 -12.26 -9.40
N ALA A 348 -5.04 -13.52 -9.78
CA ALA A 348 -5.24 -13.89 -11.19
C ALA A 348 -6.41 -13.10 -11.81
N GLY A 349 -7.53 -13.01 -11.08
CA GLY A 349 -8.69 -12.23 -11.51
C GLY A 349 -8.40 -10.73 -11.59
N VAL A 350 -7.67 -10.18 -10.62
CA VAL A 350 -7.27 -8.76 -10.63
C VAL A 350 -6.32 -8.47 -11.79
N THR A 351 -5.32 -9.31 -12.02
CA THR A 351 -4.38 -9.20 -13.14
C THR A 351 -5.13 -9.26 -14.47
N ALA A 352 -6.06 -10.19 -14.66
CA ALA A 352 -6.85 -10.31 -15.88
C ALA A 352 -7.72 -9.08 -16.16
N LEU A 353 -8.43 -8.60 -15.13
CA LEU A 353 -9.46 -7.57 -15.28
C LEU A 353 -8.90 -6.14 -15.27
N VAL A 354 -7.81 -5.90 -14.55
CA VAL A 354 -7.29 -4.54 -14.30
C VAL A 354 -5.78 -4.46 -14.52
N GLY A 355 -4.98 -5.37 -13.97
CA GLY A 355 -3.52 -5.33 -14.06
C GLY A 355 -2.98 -5.29 -15.50
N LEU A 356 -3.33 -6.28 -16.32
CA LEU A 356 -2.91 -6.37 -17.72
C LEU A 356 -3.38 -5.16 -18.55
N PRO A 357 -4.67 -4.76 -18.50
CA PRO A 357 -5.10 -3.54 -19.18
C PRO A 357 -4.33 -2.29 -18.75
N VAL A 358 -4.07 -2.11 -17.45
CA VAL A 358 -3.31 -0.96 -16.95
C VAL A 358 -1.88 -0.99 -17.48
N CYS A 359 -1.19 -2.14 -17.45
CA CYS A 359 0.12 -2.29 -18.06
C CYS A 359 0.12 -1.89 -19.54
N ARG A 360 -0.87 -2.35 -20.31
CA ARG A 360 -1.01 -2.01 -21.74
C ARG A 360 -1.28 -0.53 -21.97
N ALA A 361 -2.10 0.10 -21.13
CA ALA A 361 -2.34 1.53 -21.20
C ALA A 361 -1.09 2.36 -20.85
N THR A 362 -0.29 1.90 -19.88
CA THR A 362 1.02 2.51 -19.55
C THR A 362 1.94 2.49 -20.76
N ILE A 363 2.08 1.34 -21.43
CA ILE A 363 2.88 1.21 -22.66
C ILE A 363 2.36 2.15 -23.76
N ALA A 364 1.04 2.19 -23.97
CA ALA A 364 0.42 3.06 -24.96
C ALA A 364 0.73 4.54 -24.69
N LEU A 365 0.68 4.99 -23.42
CA LEU A 365 1.06 6.35 -23.04
C LEU A 365 2.53 6.65 -23.31
N CYS A 366 3.45 5.76 -22.94
CA CYS A 366 4.88 5.95 -23.19
C CYS A 366 5.25 5.94 -24.68
N GLN A 367 4.36 5.45 -25.55
CA GLN A 367 4.54 5.39 -27.01
C GLN A 367 3.70 6.43 -27.76
N ASP A 368 3.27 7.51 -27.09
CA ASP A 368 2.46 8.60 -27.65
C ASP A 368 1.10 8.15 -28.23
N ARG A 369 0.58 6.99 -27.81
CA ARG A 369 -0.72 6.43 -28.20
C ARG A 369 -1.80 6.79 -27.17
N ALA A 370 -1.93 8.07 -26.86
CA ALA A 370 -2.83 8.57 -25.81
C ALA A 370 -4.30 8.16 -26.00
N GLY A 371 -4.82 8.18 -27.23
CA GLY A 371 -6.19 7.75 -27.53
C GLY A 371 -6.45 6.28 -27.16
N GLU A 372 -5.50 5.39 -27.44
CA GLU A 372 -5.61 3.97 -27.08
C GLU A 372 -5.55 3.77 -25.56
N ALA A 373 -4.65 4.48 -24.88
CA ALA A 373 -4.60 4.45 -23.42
C ALA A 373 -5.92 4.95 -22.79
N ALA A 374 -6.53 5.99 -23.35
CA ALA A 374 -7.83 6.49 -22.91
C ALA A 374 -8.94 5.46 -23.11
N ASP A 375 -8.97 4.77 -24.25
CA ASP A 375 -9.95 3.71 -24.54
C ASP A 375 -9.84 2.53 -23.56
N ILE A 376 -8.63 2.25 -23.05
CA ILE A 376 -8.39 1.22 -22.03
C ILE A 376 -8.76 1.71 -20.63
N LEU A 377 -8.27 2.88 -20.22
CA LEU A 377 -8.38 3.35 -18.83
C LEU A 377 -9.78 3.88 -18.49
N LEU A 378 -10.47 4.54 -19.42
CA LEU A 378 -11.78 5.16 -19.15
C LEU A 378 -12.86 4.17 -18.67
N PRO A 379 -13.02 2.97 -19.28
CA PRO A 379 -13.96 1.97 -18.76
C PRO A 379 -13.49 1.31 -17.46
N LEU A 380 -12.19 1.36 -17.14
CA LEU A 380 -11.60 0.77 -15.93
C LEU A 380 -11.58 1.71 -14.73
N ARG A 381 -11.89 3.00 -14.89
CA ARG A 381 -11.74 4.02 -13.83
C ARG A 381 -12.34 3.63 -12.48
N ASP A 382 -13.50 2.95 -12.48
CA ASP A 382 -14.23 2.54 -11.27
C ASP A 382 -13.71 1.20 -10.71
N ARG A 383 -12.79 0.55 -11.42
CA ARG A 383 -12.17 -0.75 -11.09
C ARG A 383 -10.68 -0.64 -10.76
N ILE A 384 -10.04 0.53 -10.94
CA ILE A 384 -8.63 0.76 -10.55
C ILE A 384 -8.37 0.40 -9.09
N ALA A 385 -9.36 0.60 -8.21
CA ALA A 385 -9.26 0.22 -6.80
C ALA A 385 -9.03 -1.29 -6.59
N ASP A 386 -9.37 -2.15 -7.54
CA ASP A 386 -9.17 -3.60 -7.44
C ASP A 386 -7.69 -4.00 -7.54
N LEU A 387 -6.81 -3.14 -8.08
CA LEU A 387 -5.36 -3.37 -8.04
C LEU A 387 -4.86 -3.48 -6.59
N GLY A 388 -5.52 -2.76 -5.69
CA GLY A 388 -5.08 -2.50 -4.33
C GLY A 388 -4.25 -1.22 -4.19
N GLY A 389 -3.54 -1.11 -3.08
CA GLY A 389 -2.90 0.13 -2.66
C GLY A 389 -3.89 1.21 -2.19
N SER A 390 -3.36 2.23 -1.55
CA SER A 390 -4.14 3.32 -0.96
C SER A 390 -4.72 4.27 -2.00
N HIS A 391 -5.63 5.15 -1.59
CA HIS A 391 -6.22 6.16 -2.47
C HIS A 391 -5.14 7.05 -3.12
N ALA A 392 -4.17 7.50 -2.32
CA ALA A 392 -3.07 8.34 -2.78
C ALA A 392 -2.16 7.62 -3.79
N GLN A 393 -1.85 6.34 -3.54
CA GLN A 393 -1.00 5.55 -4.43
C GLN A 393 -1.64 5.38 -5.81
N ARG A 394 -2.91 4.95 -5.84
CA ARG A 394 -3.61 4.65 -7.09
C ARG A 394 -4.07 5.87 -7.89
N ASP A 395 -4.00 7.06 -7.30
CA ASP A 395 -4.30 8.33 -7.97
C ASP A 395 -3.44 8.55 -9.23
N VAL A 396 -2.25 7.93 -9.31
CA VAL A 396 -1.39 8.01 -10.50
C VAL A 396 -2.12 7.53 -11.77
N TRP A 397 -2.92 6.47 -11.69
CA TRP A 397 -3.66 5.97 -12.86
C TRP A 397 -4.87 6.84 -13.21
N ALA A 398 -5.48 7.50 -12.22
CA ALA A 398 -6.50 8.52 -12.48
C ALA A 398 -5.89 9.73 -13.20
N GLN A 399 -4.67 10.14 -12.80
CA GLN A 399 -3.91 11.19 -13.48
C GLN A 399 -3.49 10.76 -14.91
N MET A 400 -3.05 9.52 -15.09
CA MET A 400 -2.76 8.94 -16.41
C MET A 400 -3.98 8.97 -17.33
N LEU A 401 -5.16 8.60 -16.82
CA LEU A 401 -6.41 8.69 -17.59
C LEU A 401 -6.72 10.15 -17.98
N CYS A 402 -6.62 11.09 -17.04
CA CYS A 402 -6.86 12.52 -17.34
C CYS A 402 -5.92 12.99 -18.45
N ARG A 403 -4.64 12.63 -18.37
CA ARG A 403 -3.67 13.00 -19.39
C ARG A 403 -3.93 12.31 -20.72
N ALA A 404 -4.22 11.00 -20.72
CA ALA A 404 -4.56 10.25 -21.93
C ALA A 404 -5.72 10.90 -22.69
N LEU A 405 -6.73 11.40 -21.97
CA LEU A 405 -7.87 12.09 -22.56
C LEU A 405 -7.49 13.47 -23.13
N LEU A 406 -6.67 14.25 -22.42
CA LEU A 406 -6.18 15.55 -22.89
C LEU A 406 -5.30 15.39 -24.16
N ASP A 407 -4.30 14.51 -24.11
CA ASP A 407 -3.39 14.23 -25.22
C ASP A 407 -4.08 13.59 -26.41
N GLY A 408 -5.10 12.76 -26.15
CA GLY A 408 -5.95 12.16 -27.18
C GLY A 408 -6.99 13.11 -27.76
N GLY A 409 -7.07 14.37 -27.31
CA GLY A 409 -8.06 15.35 -27.78
C GLY A 409 -9.50 15.07 -27.36
N ARG A 410 -9.71 14.20 -26.36
CA ARG A 410 -11.02 13.83 -25.80
C ARG A 410 -11.44 14.80 -24.69
N PHE A 411 -11.51 16.08 -25.05
CA PHE A 411 -11.65 17.17 -24.08
C PHE A 411 -12.97 17.14 -23.29
N GLU A 412 -14.06 16.64 -23.87
CA GLU A 412 -15.35 16.53 -23.15
C GLU A 412 -15.30 15.54 -21.99
N ASP A 413 -14.68 14.38 -22.21
CA ASP A 413 -14.45 13.35 -21.19
C ASP A 413 -13.48 13.88 -20.12
N ALA A 414 -12.36 14.49 -20.54
CA ALA A 414 -11.39 15.11 -19.63
C ALA A 414 -12.05 16.17 -18.75
N ARG A 415 -12.83 17.07 -19.35
CA ARG A 415 -13.58 18.13 -18.64
C ARG A 415 -14.51 17.53 -17.58
N GLY A 416 -15.21 16.45 -17.89
CA GLY A 416 -16.11 15.78 -16.95
C GLY A 416 -15.38 15.24 -15.72
N LEU A 417 -14.27 14.51 -15.93
CA LEU A 417 -13.49 13.93 -14.84
C LEU A 417 -12.75 14.99 -14.01
N LEU A 418 -12.18 16.00 -14.66
CA LEU A 418 -11.44 17.06 -13.99
C LEU A 418 -12.36 18.01 -13.21
N ALA A 419 -13.60 18.22 -13.66
CA ALA A 419 -14.62 18.93 -12.88
C ALA A 419 -14.94 18.18 -11.57
N GLN A 420 -15.06 16.85 -11.61
CA GLN A 420 -15.25 16.05 -10.39
C GLN A 420 -14.03 16.16 -9.47
N ARG A 421 -12.82 16.00 -10.01
CA ARG A 421 -11.57 16.11 -9.25
C ARG A 421 -11.40 17.47 -8.56
N THR A 422 -11.66 18.57 -9.26
CA THR A 422 -11.53 19.92 -8.70
C THR A 422 -12.62 20.23 -7.67
N SER A 423 -13.78 19.56 -7.72
CA SER A 423 -14.78 19.66 -6.66
C SER A 423 -14.40 18.91 -5.37
N THR A 424 -13.66 17.81 -5.48
CA THR A 424 -13.24 17.00 -4.32
C THR A 424 -11.93 17.51 -3.72
N LYS A 425 -10.98 17.95 -4.55
CA LYS A 425 -9.68 18.51 -4.15
C LYS A 425 -9.53 19.94 -4.69
N ALA A 426 -10.33 20.85 -4.14
CA ALA A 426 -10.41 22.25 -4.60
C ALA A 426 -9.09 23.04 -4.49
N ASN A 427 -8.15 22.59 -3.66
CA ASN A 427 -6.84 23.20 -3.51
C ASN A 427 -5.75 22.47 -4.32
N SER A 428 -6.09 21.87 -5.46
CA SER A 428 -5.13 21.20 -6.35
C SER A 428 -4.79 22.06 -7.58
N PRO A 429 -3.65 22.76 -7.60
CA PRO A 429 -3.20 23.52 -8.77
C PRO A 429 -3.06 22.68 -10.03
N LEU A 430 -2.65 21.41 -9.90
CA LEU A 430 -2.57 20.51 -11.05
C LEU A 430 -3.95 20.22 -11.63
N GLY A 431 -4.93 19.90 -10.77
CA GLY A 431 -6.30 19.63 -11.18
C GLY A 431 -6.93 20.82 -11.92
N TRP A 432 -6.73 22.04 -11.41
CA TRP A 432 -7.24 23.26 -12.04
C TRP A 432 -6.55 23.60 -13.37
N ARG A 433 -5.23 23.40 -13.48
CA ARG A 433 -4.50 23.58 -14.75
C ARG A 433 -5.00 22.63 -15.84
N TRP A 434 -5.13 21.35 -15.54
CA TRP A 434 -5.66 20.38 -16.49
C TRP A 434 -7.13 20.63 -16.81
N TYR A 435 -7.93 21.08 -15.83
CA TYR A 435 -9.32 21.45 -16.10
C TYR A 435 -9.42 22.64 -17.05
N SER A 436 -8.55 23.64 -16.90
CA SER A 436 -8.42 24.76 -17.84
C SER A 436 -8.08 24.26 -19.25
N GLU A 437 -7.11 23.34 -19.38
CA GLU A 437 -6.73 22.75 -20.67
C GLU A 437 -7.93 22.03 -21.34
N ALA A 438 -8.69 21.24 -20.57
CA ALA A 438 -9.89 20.56 -21.06
C ALA A 438 -10.98 21.54 -21.52
N LEU A 439 -11.19 22.63 -20.79
CA LEU A 439 -12.17 23.67 -21.15
C LEU A 439 -11.76 24.40 -22.43
N GLN A 440 -10.48 24.75 -22.55
CA GLN A 440 -9.93 25.36 -23.76
C GLN A 440 -10.08 24.42 -24.97
N GLY A 441 -9.80 23.12 -24.81
CA GLY A 441 -10.02 22.11 -25.84
C GLY A 441 -11.50 21.93 -26.23
N CYS A 442 -12.43 22.23 -25.32
CA CYS A 442 -13.87 22.32 -25.60
C CYS A 442 -14.30 23.65 -26.26
N GLY A 443 -13.40 24.62 -26.43
CA GLY A 443 -13.71 25.96 -26.93
C GLY A 443 -14.29 26.93 -25.90
N ASP A 444 -14.17 26.63 -24.60
CA ASP A 444 -14.61 27.50 -23.50
C ASP A 444 -13.44 28.30 -22.91
N ASP A 445 -12.96 29.30 -23.64
CA ASP A 445 -11.82 30.14 -23.22
C ASP A 445 -12.09 30.92 -21.92
N ALA A 446 -13.34 31.33 -21.71
CA ALA A 446 -13.75 32.04 -20.49
C ALA A 446 -13.71 31.12 -19.27
N GLY A 447 -14.25 29.90 -19.39
CA GLY A 447 -14.16 28.88 -18.37
C GLY A 447 -12.71 28.48 -18.08
N ALA A 448 -11.89 28.32 -19.12
CA ALA A 448 -10.47 28.00 -18.98
C ALA A 448 -9.73 29.06 -18.15
N ALA A 449 -9.89 30.34 -18.49
CA ALA A 449 -9.28 31.44 -17.72
C ALA A 449 -9.74 31.46 -16.25
N ALA A 450 -11.02 31.17 -15.99
CA ALA A 450 -11.55 31.07 -14.63
C ALA A 450 -10.97 29.88 -13.86
N ALA A 451 -10.84 28.71 -14.51
CA ALA A 451 -10.21 27.53 -13.91
C ALA A 451 -8.74 27.79 -13.58
N LEU A 452 -7.99 28.42 -14.49
CA LEU A 452 -6.58 28.74 -14.28
C LEU A 452 -6.37 29.72 -13.12
N ALA A 453 -7.31 30.63 -12.86
CA ALA A 453 -7.24 31.54 -11.71
C ALA A 453 -7.39 30.84 -10.35
N ASN A 454 -7.84 29.58 -10.32
CA ASN A 454 -7.91 28.74 -9.12
C ASN A 454 -6.67 27.83 -8.97
N ALA A 455 -5.81 27.76 -9.97
CA ALA A 455 -4.52 27.06 -9.89
C ALA A 455 -3.46 27.93 -9.24
#